data_AF-A0A8H5ZMN1-F1
#
_entry.id   AF-A0A8H5ZMN1-F1
#
_cell.length_a   1.000
_cell.length_b   1.000
_cell.length_c   1.000
_cell.angle_alpha   90.00
_cell.angle_beta   90.00
_cell.angle_gamma   90.00
#
_symmetry.space_group_name_H-M   'P 1'
#
loop_
_entity.id
_entity.type
_entity.pdbx_description
1 polymer ?
#
loop_
_entity_poly.entity_id
_entity_poly.type
_entity_poly.pdbx_seq_one_letter_code
_entity_poly.pdbx_strand_id
1 'polypeptide(L)'
;MADQGPTRLETELELLQAMYPDQTHYNPNSRELKFTNHGHCSFLLRLPETYPDSGFPDIISATDAAKNDLRLRLREAVAELTLLEGEESLDAIVATFERLIESASSHLNQPQNASATSDTPKTTIIWLHHLLNTNKRKLALSPPSSSPPVSGLTKPGYPGVLVYSGPSLAVTEHVNLLKAQNWQAFQVRYEEDELWHFAHGTGVKEVETMSDIVKGVETQNNTANEQRDKLLKALGIK
;
A
#
# COMPACT_ATOMS: atom_id res chain seq x y z
N MET A 1 34.02 10.17 7.22
CA MET A 1 32.77 10.82 6.81
C MET A 1 31.70 9.76 6.97
N ALA A 2 30.77 9.96 7.91
CA ALA A 2 29.73 8.97 8.15
C ALA A 2 28.81 8.94 6.94
N ASP A 3 28.78 7.81 6.26
CA ASP A 3 27.78 7.46 5.26
C ASP A 3 26.44 7.34 6.02
N GLN A 4 25.76 8.48 6.21
CA GLN A 4 24.40 8.47 6.72
C GLN A 4 23.54 8.10 5.52
N GLY A 5 23.00 6.88 5.56
CA GLY A 5 22.07 6.39 4.55
C GLY A 5 20.88 7.34 4.35
N PRO A 6 20.03 7.06 3.34
CA PRO A 6 18.95 7.95 2.96
C PRO A 6 18.06 8.29 4.17
N THR A 7 17.76 9.56 4.31
CA THR A 7 16.83 10.08 5.31
C THR A 7 15.43 9.47 5.10
N ARG A 8 14.58 9.54 6.13
CA ARG A 8 13.19 9.07 6.04
C ARG A 8 12.42 9.75 4.91
N LEU A 9 12.62 11.05 4.73
CA LEU A 9 12.01 11.81 3.64
C LEU A 9 12.51 11.33 2.26
N GLU A 10 13.81 11.11 2.10
CA GLU A 10 14.36 10.59 0.84
C GLU A 10 13.77 9.21 0.52
N THR A 11 13.65 8.35 1.53
CA THR A 11 13.03 7.03 1.39
C THR A 11 11.55 7.15 0.98
N GLU A 12 10.77 8.03 1.62
CA GLU A 12 9.37 8.27 1.29
C GLU A 12 9.21 8.79 -0.16
N LEU A 13 10.07 9.72 -0.58
CA LEU A 13 10.04 10.28 -1.94
C LEU A 13 10.40 9.23 -3.00
N GLU A 14 11.40 8.37 -2.75
CA GLU A 14 11.76 7.27 -3.65
C GLU A 14 10.60 6.28 -3.82
N LEU A 15 9.93 5.94 -2.71
CA LEU A 15 8.78 5.04 -2.74
C LEU A 15 7.58 5.67 -3.45
N LEU A 16 7.33 6.95 -3.20
CA LEU A 16 6.28 7.69 -3.89
C LEU A 16 6.52 7.74 -5.40
N GLN A 17 7.77 7.97 -5.82
CA GLN A 17 8.16 7.94 -7.23
C GLN A 17 7.98 6.55 -7.86
N ALA A 18 8.25 5.48 -7.10
CA ALA A 18 8.04 4.11 -7.56
C ALA A 18 6.55 3.76 -7.71
N MET A 19 5.68 4.35 -6.87
CA MET A 19 4.23 4.18 -6.95
C MET A 19 3.58 5.01 -8.05
N TYR A 20 4.05 6.24 -8.26
CA TYR A 20 3.49 7.20 -9.19
C TYR A 20 4.56 7.67 -10.19
N PRO A 21 5.07 6.78 -11.07
CA PRO A 21 6.09 7.15 -12.04
C PRO A 21 5.65 8.35 -12.86
N ASP A 22 6.55 9.32 -13.02
CA ASP A 22 6.39 10.54 -13.82
C ASP A 22 5.24 11.48 -13.41
N GLN A 23 4.57 11.21 -12.30
CA GLN A 23 3.45 12.03 -11.79
C GLN A 23 3.86 12.91 -10.60
N THR A 24 4.98 12.60 -9.95
CA THR A 24 5.52 13.32 -8.79
C THR A 24 6.78 14.10 -9.13
N HIS A 25 6.91 15.30 -8.56
CA HIS A 25 8.11 16.11 -8.68
C HIS A 25 8.37 16.87 -7.37
N TYR A 26 9.52 16.61 -6.74
CA TYR A 26 9.94 17.27 -5.51
C TYR A 26 11.04 18.31 -5.75
N ASN A 27 10.87 19.51 -5.19
CA ASN A 27 11.88 20.56 -5.18
C ASN A 27 12.49 20.68 -3.77
N PRO A 28 13.75 20.28 -3.56
CA PRO A 28 14.38 20.31 -2.24
C PRO A 28 14.61 21.74 -1.71
N ASN A 29 14.73 22.74 -2.57
CA ASN A 29 14.98 24.13 -2.15
C ASN A 29 13.75 24.78 -1.54
N SER A 30 12.57 24.52 -2.11
CA SER A 30 11.30 25.03 -1.58
C SER A 30 10.57 24.03 -0.67
N ARG A 31 11.09 22.80 -0.56
CA ARG A 31 10.44 21.64 0.08
C ARG A 31 9.03 21.42 -0.45
N GLU A 32 8.86 21.58 -1.76
CA GLU A 32 7.55 21.46 -2.40
C GLU A 32 7.45 20.17 -3.22
N LEU A 33 6.38 19.42 -2.99
CA LEU A 33 6.03 18.25 -3.78
C LEU A 33 4.83 18.59 -4.68
N LYS A 34 5.03 18.47 -5.98
CA LYS A 34 3.97 18.56 -6.97
C LYS A 34 3.53 17.16 -7.39
N PHE A 35 2.22 16.95 -7.46
CA PHE A 35 1.61 15.78 -8.07
C PHE A 35 0.75 16.21 -9.26
N THR A 36 0.77 15.46 -10.34
CA THR A 36 -0.15 15.64 -11.49
C THR A 36 -0.54 14.27 -12.01
N ASN A 37 -1.84 13.96 -11.99
CA ASN A 37 -2.34 12.71 -12.53
C ASN A 37 -2.46 12.79 -14.06
N HIS A 38 -2.73 11.64 -14.69
CA HIS A 38 -2.96 11.53 -16.13
C HIS A 38 -4.15 12.36 -16.65
N GLY A 39 -5.10 12.71 -15.78
CA GLY A 39 -6.26 13.57 -16.09
C GLY A 39 -6.00 15.06 -15.93
N HIS A 40 -4.73 15.50 -15.82
CA HIS A 40 -4.33 16.90 -15.60
C HIS A 40 -4.88 17.56 -14.32
N CYS A 41 -5.35 16.75 -13.37
CA CYS A 41 -5.62 17.18 -12.02
C CYS A 41 -4.31 17.21 -11.25
N SER A 42 -4.13 18.19 -10.36
CA SER A 42 -2.85 18.41 -9.71
C SER A 42 -2.99 19.05 -8.33
N PHE A 43 -2.03 18.79 -7.46
CA PHE A 43 -1.83 19.55 -6.23
C PHE A 43 -0.36 19.89 -6.02
N LEU A 44 -0.12 20.86 -5.13
CA LEU A 44 1.20 21.24 -4.64
C LEU A 44 1.17 21.22 -3.12
N LEU A 45 2.09 20.48 -2.52
CA LEU A 45 2.33 20.46 -1.08
C LEU A 45 3.59 21.25 -0.75
N ARG A 46 3.63 21.85 0.45
CA ARG A 46 4.86 22.32 1.08
C ARG A 46 5.11 21.53 2.36
N LEU A 47 6.27 20.89 2.44
CA LEU A 47 6.65 20.05 3.57
C LEU A 47 7.35 20.92 4.62
N PRO A 48 6.93 20.89 5.90
CA PRO A 48 7.65 21.60 6.97
C PRO A 48 9.05 21.01 7.14
N GLU A 49 9.98 21.79 7.70
CA GLU A 49 11.39 21.37 7.89
C GLU A 49 11.54 20.09 8.70
N THR A 50 10.61 19.87 9.63
CA THR A 50 10.58 18.76 10.57
C THR A 50 9.92 17.49 10.04
N TYR A 51 9.31 17.54 8.85
CA TYR A 51 8.68 16.37 8.24
C TYR A 51 9.71 15.33 7.78
N PRO A 52 9.47 14.00 7.96
CA PRO A 52 8.24 13.37 8.49
C PRO A 52 8.23 13.16 10.02
N ASP A 53 9.24 13.62 10.75
CA ASP A 53 9.34 13.39 12.20
C ASP A 53 8.26 14.16 12.98
N SER A 54 7.95 15.40 12.56
CA SER A 54 6.83 16.18 13.08
C SER A 54 6.28 17.18 12.07
N GLY A 55 5.02 17.58 12.28
CA GLY A 55 4.27 18.43 11.35
C GLY A 55 3.77 17.67 10.11
N PHE A 56 2.79 18.26 9.42
CA PHE A 56 2.18 17.66 8.22
C PHE A 56 2.37 18.57 6.99
N PRO A 57 2.39 18.00 5.77
CA PRO A 57 2.47 18.79 4.54
C PRO A 57 1.28 19.76 4.39
N ASP A 58 1.58 20.97 3.96
CA ASP A 58 0.59 22.01 3.71
C ASP A 58 0.12 22.00 2.26
N ILE A 59 -1.20 21.98 2.04
CA ILE A 59 -1.79 22.00 0.69
C ILE A 59 -1.80 23.42 0.12
N ILE A 60 -0.81 23.76 -0.71
CA ILE A 60 -0.65 25.09 -1.32
C ILE A 60 -1.64 25.30 -2.47
N SER A 61 -1.83 24.29 -3.31
CA SER A 61 -2.81 24.27 -4.39
C SER A 61 -3.37 22.87 -4.60
N ALA A 62 -4.61 22.78 -5.08
CA ALA A 62 -5.24 21.54 -5.51
C ALA A 62 -6.31 21.89 -6.55
N THR A 63 -6.27 21.29 -7.73
CA THR A 63 -7.19 21.59 -8.83
C THR A 63 -7.58 20.35 -9.62
N ASP A 64 -8.83 20.31 -10.08
CA ASP A 64 -9.27 19.32 -11.08
C ASP A 64 -8.81 19.71 -12.51
N ALA A 65 -9.24 18.90 -13.49
CA ALA A 65 -8.96 19.13 -14.91
C ALA A 65 -9.52 20.47 -15.43
N ALA A 66 -10.65 20.92 -14.87
CA ALA A 66 -11.30 22.19 -15.21
C ALA A 66 -10.75 23.39 -14.42
N LYS A 67 -9.69 23.19 -13.62
CA LYS A 67 -9.06 24.20 -12.76
C LYS A 67 -9.95 24.74 -11.64
N ASN A 68 -10.97 23.97 -11.25
CA ASN A 68 -11.72 24.27 -10.02
C ASN A 68 -10.81 24.03 -8.80
N ASP A 69 -10.89 24.92 -7.82
CA ASP A 69 -10.09 24.84 -6.59
C ASP A 69 -10.65 23.77 -5.64
N LEU A 70 -9.81 22.79 -5.30
CA LEU A 70 -10.13 21.67 -4.42
C LEU A 70 -9.43 21.75 -3.06
N ARG A 71 -8.70 22.82 -2.75
CA ARG A 71 -7.85 22.90 -1.54
C ARG A 71 -8.60 22.61 -0.25
N LEU A 72 -9.77 23.24 -0.07
CA LEU A 72 -10.55 23.08 1.16
C LEU A 72 -11.03 21.64 1.32
N ARG A 73 -11.62 21.06 0.26
CA ARG A 73 -12.11 19.68 0.28
C ARG A 73 -11.00 18.66 0.50
N LEU A 74 -9.83 18.89 -0.11
CA LEU A 74 -8.67 18.01 0.11
C LEU A 74 -8.16 18.11 1.56
N ARG A 75 -8.11 19.32 2.14
CA ARG A 75 -7.74 19.51 3.55
C ARG A 75 -8.68 18.78 4.50
N GLU A 76 -9.99 18.90 4.28
CA GLU A 76 -11.01 18.20 5.05
C GLU A 76 -10.85 16.68 4.93
N ALA A 77 -10.73 16.15 3.71
CA ALA A 77 -10.57 14.72 3.48
C ALA A 77 -9.27 14.14 4.05
N VAL A 78 -8.17 14.91 4.04
CA VAL A 78 -6.91 14.50 4.66
C VAL A 78 -7.00 14.49 6.19
N ALA A 79 -7.74 15.44 6.78
CA ALA A 79 -7.95 15.47 8.23
C ALA A 79 -8.70 14.23 8.75
N GLU A 80 -9.58 13.64 7.92
CA GLU A 80 -10.31 12.42 8.25
C GLU A 80 -9.44 11.15 8.29
N LEU A 81 -8.22 11.19 7.74
CA LEU A 81 -7.32 10.03 7.72
C LEU A 81 -6.72 9.67 9.10
N THR A 82 -6.90 10.53 10.11
CA THR A 82 -6.37 10.32 11.47
C THR A 82 -4.86 10.01 11.50
N LEU A 83 -4.09 10.67 10.65
CA LEU A 83 -2.63 10.51 10.59
C LEU A 83 -1.99 10.91 11.92
N LEU A 84 -1.08 10.07 12.40
CA LEU A 84 -0.35 10.33 13.64
C LEU A 84 0.94 11.10 13.34
N GLU A 85 1.36 11.92 14.30
CA GLU A 85 2.66 12.61 14.20
C GLU A 85 3.79 11.57 14.09
N GLY A 86 4.76 11.86 13.23
CA GLY A 86 5.83 10.92 12.90
C GLY A 86 5.48 9.93 11.78
N GLU A 87 4.23 9.87 11.30
CA GLU A 87 3.88 9.10 10.10
C GLU A 87 4.15 9.90 8.81
N GLU A 88 4.81 9.24 7.86
CA GLU A 88 4.86 9.63 6.45
C GLU A 88 3.42 9.72 5.92
N SER A 89 3.17 10.54 4.90
CA SER A 89 1.80 10.92 4.50
C SER A 89 1.62 11.36 3.06
N LEU A 90 2.70 11.46 2.28
CA LEU A 90 2.61 11.95 0.90
C LEU A 90 1.71 11.06 0.04
N ASP A 91 1.82 9.74 0.15
CA ASP A 91 0.99 8.83 -0.63
C ASP A 91 -0.48 8.84 -0.18
N ALA A 92 -0.75 8.98 1.13
CA ALA A 92 -2.11 9.08 1.65
C ALA A 92 -2.80 10.33 1.11
N ILE A 93 -2.07 11.44 0.98
CA ILE A 93 -2.57 12.67 0.38
C ILE A 93 -2.83 12.45 -1.12
N VAL A 94 -1.93 11.77 -1.85
CA VAL A 94 -2.17 11.41 -3.27
C VAL A 94 -3.44 10.57 -3.42
N ALA A 95 -3.55 9.45 -2.69
CA ALA A 95 -4.69 8.55 -2.76
C ALA A 95 -6.01 9.24 -2.37
N THR A 96 -5.96 10.17 -1.42
CA THR A 96 -7.13 10.96 -1.02
C THR A 96 -7.53 11.96 -2.09
N PHE A 97 -6.56 12.58 -2.75
CA PHE A 97 -6.81 13.46 -3.89
C PHE A 97 -7.43 12.69 -5.07
N GLU A 98 -6.92 11.50 -5.40
CA GLU A 98 -7.48 10.65 -6.46
C GLU A 98 -8.93 10.26 -6.16
N ARG A 99 -9.24 9.81 -4.94
CA ARG A 99 -10.62 9.53 -4.51
C ARG A 99 -11.53 10.75 -4.60
N LEU A 100 -11.03 11.93 -4.23
CA LEU A 100 -11.78 13.17 -4.32
C LEU A 100 -12.17 13.48 -5.78
N ILE A 101 -11.25 13.27 -6.73
CA ILE A 101 -11.51 13.47 -8.16
C ILE A 101 -12.49 12.43 -8.71
N GLU A 102 -12.33 11.16 -8.33
CA GLU A 102 -13.25 10.09 -8.73
C GLU A 102 -14.67 10.37 -8.22
N SER A 103 -14.82 10.76 -6.96
CA SER A 103 -16.11 11.10 -6.36
C SER A 103 -16.79 12.30 -7.04
N ALA A 104 -16.00 13.29 -7.51
CA ALA A 104 -16.52 14.42 -8.27
C ALA A 104 -16.96 14.03 -9.70
N SER A 105 -16.41 12.94 -10.24
CA SER A 105 -16.69 12.45 -11.59
C SER A 105 -17.78 11.37 -11.62
N SER A 106 -18.12 10.76 -10.48
CA SER A 106 -19.04 9.62 -10.41
C SER A 106 -20.01 9.69 -9.23
N HIS A 107 -21.27 9.99 -9.54
CA HIS A 107 -22.40 9.47 -8.77
C HIS A 107 -22.74 8.08 -9.33
N LEU A 108 -22.84 7.09 -8.42
CA LEU A 108 -23.31 5.70 -8.61
C LEU A 108 -22.26 4.69 -9.12
N ASN A 109 -21.80 3.81 -8.23
CA ASN A 109 -22.21 2.40 -8.22
C ASN A 109 -21.36 1.58 -7.23
N GLN A 110 -22.02 1.06 -6.20
CA GLN A 110 -21.54 -0.08 -5.44
C GLN A 110 -22.38 -1.28 -5.88
N PRO A 111 -21.77 -2.37 -6.39
CA PRO A 111 -22.42 -3.67 -6.33
C PRO A 111 -21.60 -4.58 -5.43
N GLN A 112 -22.24 -5.12 -4.39
CA GLN A 112 -21.79 -6.35 -3.74
C GLN A 112 -22.97 -7.31 -3.72
N ASN A 113 -23.07 -8.12 -4.77
CA ASN A 113 -23.82 -9.37 -4.72
C ASN A 113 -22.83 -10.46 -4.32
N ALA A 114 -23.00 -11.00 -3.11
CA ALA A 114 -22.37 -12.24 -2.69
C ALA A 114 -23.20 -13.41 -3.23
N SER A 115 -22.63 -14.18 -4.15
CA SER A 115 -23.11 -15.52 -4.48
C SER A 115 -22.20 -16.53 -3.83
N ALA A 116 -22.78 -17.35 -2.95
CA ALA A 116 -22.12 -18.46 -2.28
C ALA A 116 -21.93 -19.63 -3.25
N THR A 117 -20.68 -19.97 -3.58
CA THR A 117 -20.31 -21.24 -4.25
C THR A 117 -18.87 -21.59 -3.90
N SER A 118 -18.64 -22.83 -3.44
CA SER A 118 -17.35 -23.52 -3.21
C SER A 118 -16.14 -22.64 -2.86
N ASP A 119 -15.66 -22.71 -1.62
CA ASP A 119 -14.49 -21.97 -1.12
C ASP A 119 -13.21 -22.45 -1.84
N THR A 120 -12.96 -21.91 -3.03
CA THR A 120 -11.74 -22.12 -3.80
C THR A 120 -10.57 -21.49 -3.08
N PRO A 121 -9.34 -21.97 -3.27
CA PRO A 121 -8.19 -21.29 -2.72
C PRO A 121 -7.97 -19.96 -3.44
N LYS A 122 -7.44 -18.97 -2.72
CA LYS A 122 -7.07 -17.66 -3.24
C LYS A 122 -5.71 -17.26 -2.71
N THR A 123 -4.91 -16.61 -3.55
CA THR A 123 -3.66 -15.96 -3.15
C THR A 123 -3.68 -14.49 -3.50
N THR A 124 -3.21 -13.65 -2.59
CA THR A 124 -3.11 -12.20 -2.77
C THR A 124 -1.74 -11.69 -2.33
N ILE A 125 -1.11 -10.84 -3.15
CA ILE A 125 0.09 -10.08 -2.79
C ILE A 125 -0.29 -8.61 -2.68
N ILE A 126 -0.02 -8.02 -1.52
CA ILE A 126 -0.23 -6.61 -1.25
C ILE A 126 1.12 -5.95 -1.04
N TRP A 127 1.27 -4.81 -1.69
CA TRP A 127 2.36 -3.88 -1.49
C TRP A 127 1.85 -2.70 -0.67
N LEU A 128 2.68 -2.20 0.25
CA LEU A 128 2.40 -1.05 1.13
C LEU A 128 3.59 -0.09 1.11
N HIS A 129 3.32 1.19 1.38
CA HIS A 129 4.37 2.22 1.46
C HIS A 129 5.38 1.80 2.53
N HIS A 130 4.87 1.52 3.72
CA HIS A 130 5.64 0.88 4.77
C HIS A 130 4.72 0.19 5.75
N LEU A 131 5.26 -0.80 6.46
CA LEU A 131 4.58 -1.44 7.57
C LEU A 131 5.44 -1.34 8.85
N LEU A 132 5.63 -0.11 9.33
CA LEU A 132 6.41 0.16 10.55
C LEU A 132 5.57 0.15 11.82
N ASN A 133 4.33 0.65 11.74
CA ASN A 133 3.43 0.76 12.89
C ASN A 133 3.11 -0.62 13.47
N THR A 134 3.36 -0.79 14.78
CA THR A 134 3.23 -2.08 15.48
C THR A 134 1.80 -2.61 15.52
N ASN A 135 0.79 -1.75 15.52
CA ASN A 135 -0.61 -2.17 15.45
C ASN A 135 -0.95 -2.67 14.04
N LYS A 136 -0.47 -1.98 13.00
CA LYS A 136 -0.62 -2.42 11.60
C LYS A 136 0.02 -3.81 11.42
N ARG A 137 1.23 -4.02 11.95
CA ARG A 137 1.93 -5.32 11.94
C ARG A 137 1.14 -6.43 12.63
N LYS A 138 0.62 -6.18 13.84
CA LYS A 138 -0.20 -7.16 14.57
C LYS A 138 -1.45 -7.59 13.79
N LEU A 139 -2.14 -6.62 13.17
CA LEU A 139 -3.30 -6.91 12.32
C LEU A 139 -2.91 -7.74 11.12
N ALA A 140 -1.82 -7.41 10.42
CA ALA A 140 -1.34 -8.18 9.27
C ALA A 140 -1.07 -9.66 9.61
N LEU A 141 -0.54 -9.93 10.81
CA LEU A 141 -0.23 -11.29 11.29
C LEU A 141 -1.44 -12.09 11.78
N SER A 142 -2.62 -11.48 11.90
CA SER A 142 -3.78 -12.07 12.60
C SER A 142 -5.01 -12.22 11.69
N PRO A 143 -4.96 -13.09 10.66
CA PRO A 143 -6.14 -13.37 9.86
C PRO A 143 -7.28 -14.00 10.68
N PRO A 144 -8.54 -13.86 10.23
CA PRO A 144 -9.69 -14.53 10.84
C PRO A 144 -9.45 -16.04 10.95
N SER A 145 -10.00 -16.65 12.00
CA SER A 145 -9.90 -18.10 12.19
C SER A 145 -10.72 -18.83 11.11
N SER A 146 -10.04 -19.67 10.33
CA SER A 146 -10.66 -20.49 9.27
C SER A 146 -10.08 -21.91 9.26
N SER A 147 -10.79 -22.85 8.63
CA SER A 147 -10.31 -24.22 8.42
C SER A 147 -10.55 -24.63 6.96
N PRO A 148 -9.50 -24.74 6.11
CA PRO A 148 -8.08 -24.53 6.43
C PRO A 148 -7.73 -23.07 6.76
N PRO A 149 -6.63 -22.80 7.51
CA PRO A 149 -6.25 -21.45 7.91
C PRO A 149 -5.66 -20.65 6.74
N VAL A 150 -5.76 -19.32 6.81
CA VAL A 150 -4.95 -18.42 5.97
C VAL A 150 -3.49 -18.52 6.39
N SER A 151 -2.62 -18.75 5.43
CA SER A 151 -1.18 -18.80 5.61
C SER A 151 -0.50 -17.71 4.78
N GLY A 152 0.69 -17.28 5.18
CA GLY A 152 1.27 -16.12 4.52
C GLY A 152 2.60 -15.64 5.07
N LEU A 153 3.11 -14.60 4.44
CA LEU A 153 4.33 -13.91 4.84
C LEU A 153 4.04 -12.41 4.94
N THR A 154 4.62 -11.76 5.94
CA THR A 154 4.57 -10.31 6.09
C THR A 154 5.99 -9.78 6.26
N LYS A 155 6.39 -8.83 5.42
CA LYS A 155 7.64 -8.10 5.56
C LYS A 155 7.32 -6.68 6.04
N PRO A 156 7.58 -6.34 7.31
CA PRO A 156 7.52 -4.97 7.78
C PRO A 156 8.65 -4.11 7.19
N GLY A 157 8.56 -2.80 7.39
CA GLY A 157 9.54 -1.85 6.86
C GLY A 157 9.21 -1.35 5.46
N TYR A 158 10.25 -1.04 4.68
CA TYR A 158 10.16 -0.37 3.39
C TYR A 158 10.53 -1.31 2.21
N PRO A 159 9.69 -1.41 1.17
CA PRO A 159 8.23 -1.30 1.29
C PRO A 159 7.68 -2.39 2.22
N GLY A 160 6.44 -2.21 2.68
CA GLY A 160 5.72 -3.28 3.37
C GLY A 160 5.20 -4.29 2.35
N VAL A 161 5.34 -5.58 2.61
CA VAL A 161 4.82 -6.64 1.71
C VAL A 161 4.00 -7.64 2.50
N LEU A 162 2.81 -7.95 2.01
CA LEU A 162 1.95 -8.98 2.57
C LEU A 162 1.64 -10.02 1.48
N VAL A 163 1.79 -11.30 1.81
CA VAL A 163 1.40 -12.41 0.94
C VAL A 163 0.45 -13.29 1.76
N TYR A 164 -0.77 -13.50 1.27
CA TYR A 164 -1.75 -14.35 1.92
C TYR A 164 -2.26 -15.40 0.94
N SER A 165 -2.41 -16.63 1.43
CA SER A 165 -2.99 -17.74 0.68
C SER A 165 -3.82 -18.63 1.58
N GLY A 166 -4.96 -19.12 1.09
CA GLY A 166 -5.89 -19.93 1.87
C GLY A 166 -7.27 -19.97 1.23
N PRO A 167 -8.33 -20.29 2.01
CA PRO A 167 -9.70 -20.23 1.52
C PRO A 167 -10.07 -18.81 1.06
N SER A 168 -10.70 -18.69 -0.10
CA SER A 168 -11.00 -17.41 -0.76
C SER A 168 -11.80 -16.47 0.13
N LEU A 169 -12.77 -17.00 0.87
CA LEU A 169 -13.57 -16.20 1.81
C LEU A 169 -12.70 -15.62 2.93
N ALA A 170 -11.86 -16.44 3.55
CA ALA A 170 -11.02 -16.01 4.67
C ALA A 170 -9.91 -15.03 4.23
N VAL A 171 -9.30 -15.27 3.06
CA VAL A 171 -8.32 -14.33 2.48
C VAL A 171 -9.00 -13.01 2.15
N THR A 172 -10.15 -13.04 1.50
CA THR A 172 -10.89 -11.82 1.13
C THR A 172 -11.36 -11.04 2.35
N GLU A 173 -11.86 -11.71 3.38
CA GLU A 173 -12.23 -11.09 4.66
C GLU A 173 -11.02 -10.41 5.30
N HIS A 174 -9.88 -11.10 5.40
CA HIS A 174 -8.65 -10.52 5.96
C HIS A 174 -8.21 -9.28 5.18
N VAL A 175 -8.14 -9.37 3.85
CA VAL A 175 -7.75 -8.24 2.99
C VAL A 175 -8.70 -7.07 3.16
N ASN A 176 -10.01 -7.31 3.29
CA ASN A 176 -11.00 -6.24 3.53
C ASN A 176 -10.83 -5.59 4.91
N LEU A 177 -10.53 -6.36 5.95
CA LEU A 177 -10.22 -5.84 7.29
C LEU A 177 -9.00 -4.91 7.25
N LEU A 178 -7.94 -5.30 6.52
CA LEU A 178 -6.74 -4.47 6.38
C LEU A 178 -6.99 -3.23 5.52
N LYS A 179 -7.74 -3.37 4.41
CA LYS A 179 -8.15 -2.22 3.57
C LYS A 179 -8.95 -1.19 4.36
N ALA A 180 -9.85 -1.64 5.25
CA ALA A 180 -10.67 -0.77 6.09
C ALA A 180 -9.84 0.09 7.07
N GLN A 181 -8.58 -0.25 7.31
CA GLN A 181 -7.67 0.56 8.12
C GLN A 181 -7.07 1.75 7.36
N ASN A 182 -7.39 1.92 6.07
CA ASN A 182 -6.88 3.00 5.21
C ASN A 182 -5.34 3.13 5.24
N TRP A 183 -4.64 2.00 5.22
CA TRP A 183 -3.17 2.01 5.21
C TRP A 183 -2.62 2.60 3.91
N GLN A 184 -1.49 3.28 4.08
CA GLN A 184 -0.76 3.92 2.99
C GLN A 184 -0.34 2.96 1.89
N ALA A 185 -0.64 3.38 0.67
CA ALA A 185 -0.34 2.68 -0.56
C ALA A 185 -0.78 1.21 -0.58
N PHE A 186 -1.96 0.90 -0.03
CA PHE A 186 -2.50 -0.46 -0.06
C PHE A 186 -2.82 -0.91 -1.49
N GLN A 187 -1.83 -1.49 -2.16
CA GLN A 187 -1.92 -1.93 -3.54
C GLN A 187 -1.97 -3.46 -3.60
N VAL A 188 -3.10 -4.02 -4.03
CA VAL A 188 -3.17 -5.43 -4.42
C VAL A 188 -2.48 -5.58 -5.76
N ARG A 189 -1.28 -6.16 -5.77
CA ARG A 189 -0.44 -6.31 -6.97
C ARG A 189 -0.53 -7.69 -7.61
N TYR A 190 -1.14 -8.64 -6.91
CA TYR A 190 -1.43 -9.98 -7.41
C TYR A 190 -2.67 -10.53 -6.71
N GLU A 191 -3.56 -11.16 -7.48
CA GLU A 191 -4.72 -11.85 -6.97
C GLU A 191 -5.12 -12.95 -7.97
N GLU A 192 -5.13 -14.21 -7.53
CA GLU A 192 -5.52 -15.36 -8.36
C GLU A 192 -6.13 -16.47 -7.48
N ASP A 193 -6.95 -17.33 -8.10
CA ASP A 193 -7.63 -18.47 -7.46
C ASP A 193 -6.70 -19.70 -7.35
N GLU A 194 -5.55 -19.53 -6.68
CA GLU A 194 -4.59 -20.61 -6.44
C GLU A 194 -4.12 -20.68 -4.99
N LEU A 195 -3.71 -21.87 -4.55
CA LEU A 195 -3.16 -22.11 -3.22
C LEU A 195 -1.63 -22.10 -3.25
N TRP A 196 -1.04 -21.13 -2.56
CA TRP A 196 0.40 -21.09 -2.31
C TRP A 196 0.73 -21.83 -1.03
N HIS A 197 1.87 -22.52 -1.07
CA HIS A 197 2.42 -23.21 0.08
C HIS A 197 3.67 -22.46 0.50
N PHE A 198 3.84 -22.27 1.80
CA PHE A 198 4.98 -21.54 2.34
C PHE A 198 5.92 -22.50 3.05
N ALA A 199 7.22 -22.18 3.04
CA ALA A 199 8.25 -23.01 3.67
C ALA A 199 8.02 -23.23 5.18
N HIS A 200 7.32 -22.32 5.87
CA HIS A 200 6.97 -22.45 7.28
C HIS A 200 5.67 -23.23 7.55
N GLY A 201 4.97 -23.69 6.52
CA GLY A 201 3.71 -24.40 6.66
C GLY A 201 2.51 -23.44 6.83
N THR A 202 1.81 -23.55 7.96
CA THR A 202 0.55 -22.84 8.19
C THR A 202 0.72 -21.55 8.99
N GLY A 203 -0.27 -20.67 8.86
CA GLY A 203 -0.31 -19.38 9.55
C GLY A 203 0.52 -18.30 8.84
N VAL A 204 0.47 -17.08 9.37
CA VAL A 204 1.17 -15.93 8.79
C VAL A 204 2.45 -15.68 9.58
N LYS A 205 3.58 -15.59 8.88
CA LYS A 205 4.90 -15.38 9.48
C LYS A 205 5.49 -14.03 9.10
N GLU A 206 6.08 -13.33 10.07
CA GLU A 206 6.86 -12.13 9.80
C GLU A 206 8.28 -12.51 9.31
N VAL A 207 8.79 -11.78 8.31
CA VAL A 207 10.14 -11.95 7.76
C VAL A 207 10.81 -10.58 7.58
N GLU A 208 12.13 -10.53 7.70
CA GLU A 208 12.85 -9.25 7.77
C GLU A 208 13.16 -8.67 6.39
N THR A 209 13.54 -9.51 5.43
CA THR A 209 14.05 -9.05 4.12
C THR A 209 13.18 -9.48 2.95
N MET A 210 13.35 -8.80 1.81
CA MET A 210 12.69 -9.22 0.56
C MET A 210 13.15 -10.61 0.11
N SER A 211 14.42 -10.93 0.33
CA SER A 211 14.97 -12.25 0.04
C SER A 211 14.32 -13.34 0.90
N ASP A 212 13.90 -13.02 2.11
CA ASP A 212 13.20 -13.98 2.98
C ASP A 212 11.75 -14.21 2.54
N ILE A 213 11.07 -13.20 1.98
CA ILE A 213 9.77 -13.40 1.30
C ILE A 213 9.96 -14.40 0.16
N VAL A 214 10.96 -14.18 -0.71
CA VAL A 214 11.21 -15.05 -1.87
C VAL A 214 11.52 -16.48 -1.44
N LYS A 215 12.44 -16.67 -0.48
CA LYS A 215 12.76 -18.00 0.08
C LYS A 215 11.56 -18.65 0.77
N GLY A 216 10.69 -17.86 1.39
CA GLY A 216 9.51 -18.36 2.07
C GLY A 216 8.44 -18.91 1.12
N VAL A 217 8.44 -18.47 -0.14
CA VAL A 217 7.54 -18.96 -1.21
C VAL A 217 8.17 -20.13 -1.98
N GLU A 218 9.50 -20.25 -1.98
CA GLU A 218 10.19 -21.38 -2.61
C GLU A 218 9.95 -22.70 -1.84
N THR A 219 9.06 -23.55 -2.36
CA THR A 219 8.89 -24.93 -1.90
C THR A 219 9.77 -25.89 -2.72
N GLN A 220 10.01 -27.11 -2.25
CA GLN A 220 10.92 -28.06 -2.94
C GLN A 220 10.37 -28.65 -4.27
N ASN A 221 9.25 -28.14 -4.78
CA ASN A 221 8.54 -28.69 -5.95
C ASN A 221 8.62 -27.73 -7.16
N ASN A 222 8.44 -28.24 -8.39
CA ASN A 222 8.51 -27.45 -9.63
C ASN A 222 7.59 -26.21 -9.65
N THR A 223 6.48 -26.22 -8.91
CA THR A 223 5.55 -25.08 -8.74
C THR A 223 6.16 -23.88 -8.01
N ALA A 224 7.28 -24.07 -7.31
CA ALA A 224 7.96 -23.00 -6.56
C ALA A 224 8.58 -21.94 -7.47
N ASN A 225 9.08 -22.33 -8.64
CA ASN A 225 9.66 -21.38 -9.59
C ASN A 225 8.57 -20.45 -10.15
N GLU A 226 7.38 -20.96 -10.44
CA GLU A 226 6.26 -20.15 -10.93
C GLU A 226 5.75 -19.16 -9.87
N GLN A 227 5.63 -19.59 -8.61
CA GLN A 227 5.22 -18.71 -7.51
C GLN A 227 6.25 -17.60 -7.27
N ARG A 228 7.55 -17.94 -7.31
CA ARG A 228 8.63 -16.98 -7.23
C ARG A 228 8.56 -15.94 -8.35
N ASP A 229 8.36 -16.36 -9.60
CA ASP A 229 8.32 -15.43 -10.73
C ASP A 229 7.09 -14.49 -10.65
N LYS A 230 5.93 -15.03 -10.26
CA LYS A 230 4.71 -14.23 -10.01
C LYS A 230 4.94 -13.22 -8.88
N LEU A 231 5.60 -13.62 -7.80
CA LEU A 231 5.97 -12.76 -6.68
C LEU A 231 6.90 -11.62 -7.14
N LEU A 232 8.00 -11.94 -7.81
CA LEU A 232 8.97 -10.93 -8.27
C LEU A 232 8.31 -9.92 -9.21
N LYS A 233 7.49 -10.40 -10.14
CA LYS A 233 6.69 -9.56 -11.05
C LYS A 233 5.73 -8.66 -10.28
N ALA A 234 4.98 -9.21 -9.31
CA ALA A 234 4.05 -8.44 -8.49
C ALA A 234 4.77 -7.36 -7.68
N LEU A 235 6.00 -7.62 -7.25
CA LEU A 235 6.81 -6.67 -6.49
C LEU A 235 7.57 -5.67 -7.37
N GLY A 236 7.54 -5.83 -8.70
CA GLY A 236 8.26 -4.97 -9.65
C GLY A 236 9.77 -5.20 -9.67
N ILE A 237 10.24 -6.37 -9.20
CA ILE A 237 11.65 -6.75 -9.16
C ILE A 237 11.97 -7.49 -10.47
N LYS A 238 13.00 -7.02 -11.19
CA LYS A 238 13.51 -7.63 -12.42
C LYS A 238 14.50 -8.75 -12.14
#